data_AF-E3NFF6-F1
#
_entry.id   AF-E3NFF6-F1
#
_cell.length_a   1.000
_cell.length_b   1.000
_cell.length_c   1.000
_cell.angle_alpha   90.00
_cell.angle_beta   90.00
_cell.angle_gamma   90.00
#
_symmetry.space_group_name_H-M   'P 1'
#
loop_
_entity.id
_entity.type
_entity.pdbx_description
1 polymer ?
#
loop_
_entity_poly.entity_id
_entity_poly.type
_entity_poly.pdbx_seq_one_letter_code
_entity_poly.pdbx_strand_id
1 'polypeptide(L)'
;MTHSNSSEMFDESLSSKVFDNPHLLEIIVSNLTWNCESNLSTRLINKSFNYLFLRIIRRNHRKMKIEFIGKAERCEKTAKDWIFINYRKIKKSIIPGYFNFLNKVVGVKVEEIITKNLWKPEEMFARNLHDIINSDLIGRNRKYTGVTRRLGRQPPQSLS
;
A
#
# COMPACT_ATOMS: atom_id res chain seq x y z
N MET A 1 46.76 -27.92 -4.10
CA MET A 1 45.91 -26.75 -4.43
C MET A 1 44.72 -26.77 -3.50
N THR A 2 44.77 -25.97 -2.44
CA THR A 2 43.67 -25.82 -1.48
C THR A 2 42.75 -24.72 -1.99
N HIS A 3 41.54 -25.09 -2.38
CA HIS A 3 40.48 -24.13 -2.68
C HIS A 3 40.07 -23.46 -1.37
N SER A 4 40.54 -22.23 -1.17
CA SER A 4 40.08 -21.37 -0.10
C SER A 4 38.60 -21.06 -0.34
N ASN A 5 37.72 -21.67 0.45
CA ASN A 5 36.37 -21.17 0.65
C ASN A 5 36.49 -19.83 1.38
N SER A 6 36.54 -18.73 0.63
CA SER A 6 36.30 -17.40 1.18
C SER A 6 34.83 -17.32 1.58
N SER A 7 34.52 -17.84 2.76
CA SER A 7 33.36 -17.41 3.53
C SER A 7 33.47 -15.90 3.65
N GLU A 8 32.65 -15.16 2.89
CA GLU A 8 32.47 -13.72 3.09
C GLU A 8 32.12 -13.52 4.56
N MET A 9 33.13 -13.14 5.34
CA MET A 9 32.96 -12.73 6.72
C MET A 9 32.16 -11.44 6.63
N PHE A 10 30.85 -11.52 6.81
CA PHE A 10 30.00 -10.35 6.90
C PHE A 10 30.62 -9.43 7.95
N ASP A 11 31.20 -8.32 7.51
CA ASP A 11 31.83 -7.36 8.39
C ASP A 11 30.70 -6.64 9.14
N GLU A 12 30.36 -7.20 10.30
CA GLU A 12 29.34 -6.70 11.21
C GLU A 12 29.59 -5.22 11.56
N SER A 13 30.86 -4.77 11.48
CA SER A 13 31.26 -3.37 11.66
C SER A 13 30.85 -2.46 10.50
N LEU A 14 30.77 -2.99 9.27
CA LEU A 14 30.33 -2.23 8.10
C LEU A 14 28.80 -2.11 8.07
N SER A 15 28.10 -3.19 8.43
CA SER A 15 26.64 -3.23 8.53
C SER A 15 26.11 -2.21 9.54
N SER A 16 26.70 -2.17 10.74
CA SER A 16 26.36 -1.20 11.79
C SER A 16 26.61 0.24 11.35
N LYS A 17 27.73 0.55 10.67
CA LYS A 17 27.98 1.89 10.10
C LYS A 17 26.88 2.39 9.15
N VAL A 18 26.21 1.48 8.43
CA VAL A 18 25.11 1.83 7.52
C VAL A 18 23.77 1.91 8.25
N PHE A 19 23.41 0.89 9.02
CA PHE A 19 22.08 0.80 9.62
C PHE A 19 21.92 1.60 10.92
N ASP A 20 23.03 2.01 11.56
CA ASP A 20 23.01 2.93 12.71
C ASP A 20 23.10 4.40 12.28
N ASN A 21 23.44 4.69 11.02
CA ASN A 21 23.41 6.04 10.47
C ASN A 21 21.95 6.42 10.12
N PRO A 22 21.32 7.38 10.85
CA PRO A 22 19.90 7.67 10.66
C PRO A 22 19.57 8.20 9.25
N HIS A 23 20.50 8.94 8.64
CA HIS A 23 20.28 9.53 7.33
C HIS A 23 20.31 8.48 6.23
N LEU A 24 21.30 7.57 6.27
CA LEU A 24 21.39 6.46 5.31
C LEU A 24 20.21 5.51 5.48
N LEU A 25 19.85 5.19 6.73
CA LEU A 25 18.71 4.34 7.03
C LEU A 25 17.40 4.94 6.49
N GLU A 26 17.18 6.25 6.64
CA GLU A 26 15.98 6.91 6.09
C GLU A 26 15.91 6.85 4.57
N ILE A 27 17.03 7.04 3.88
CA ILE A 27 17.09 6.92 2.41
C ILE A 27 16.77 5.48 1.98
N ILE A 28 17.40 4.48 2.60
CA ILE A 28 17.19 3.06 2.28
C ILE A 28 15.71 2.69 2.49
N VAL A 29 15.17 3.00 3.68
CA VAL A 29 13.80 2.65 4.03
C VAL A 29 12.78 3.40 3.17
N SER A 30 13.02 4.67 2.82
CA SER A 30 12.13 5.43 1.94
C SER A 30 11.98 4.80 0.56
N ASN A 31 13.07 4.27 0.01
CA ASN A 31 13.03 3.55 -1.27
C ASN A 31 12.27 2.22 -1.18
N LEU A 32 12.44 1.48 -0.08
CA LEU A 32 11.78 0.18 0.09
C LEU A 32 10.29 0.28 0.42
N THR A 33 9.91 1.29 1.20
CA THR A 33 8.51 1.50 1.61
C THR A 33 7.61 1.92 0.45
N TRP A 34 8.19 2.41 -0.66
CA TRP A 34 7.44 2.65 -1.88
C TRP A 34 6.74 1.37 -2.37
N ASN A 35 7.42 0.21 -2.30
CA ASN A 35 6.90 -1.11 -2.65
C ASN A 35 6.71 -2.01 -1.41
N CYS A 36 6.09 -1.45 -0.36
CA CYS A 36 6.09 -2.10 0.94
C CYS A 36 5.45 -3.49 0.96
N GLU A 37 4.47 -3.79 0.10
CA GLU A 37 3.83 -5.11 -0.02
C GLU A 37 4.81 -6.20 -0.49
N SER A 38 5.80 -5.84 -1.31
CA SER A 38 6.85 -6.76 -1.76
C SER A 38 8.03 -6.78 -0.78
N ASN A 39 8.21 -5.69 -0.02
CA ASN A 39 9.36 -5.48 0.86
C ASN A 39 9.03 -5.67 2.34
N LEU A 40 7.90 -6.30 2.68
CA LEU A 40 7.47 -6.46 4.07
C LEU A 40 8.54 -7.17 4.91
N SER A 41 9.22 -8.19 4.37
CA SER A 41 10.26 -8.94 5.10
C SER A 41 11.45 -8.09 5.54
N THR A 42 11.78 -7.02 4.80
CA THR A 42 12.91 -6.14 5.12
C THR A 42 12.74 -5.41 6.47
N ARG A 43 11.50 -5.31 6.96
CA ARG A 43 11.21 -4.80 8.31
C ARG A 43 11.89 -5.62 9.42
N LEU A 44 12.26 -6.88 9.15
CA LEU A 44 12.83 -7.78 10.15
C LEU A 44 14.35 -7.66 10.26
N ILE A 45 15.00 -6.77 9.50
CA ILE A 45 16.46 -6.56 9.54
C ILE A 45 16.91 -6.16 10.96
N ASN A 46 16.31 -5.11 11.54
CA ASN A 46 16.54 -4.73 12.94
C ASN A 46 15.42 -3.81 13.46
N LYS A 47 15.46 -3.48 14.76
CA LYS A 47 14.44 -2.65 15.43
C LYS A 47 14.33 -1.24 14.85
N SER A 48 15.46 -0.57 14.58
CA SER A 48 15.50 0.78 14.01
C SER A 48 14.90 0.80 12.61
N PHE A 49 15.23 -0.20 11.79
CA PHE A 49 14.69 -0.40 10.46
C PHE A 49 13.18 -0.60 10.49
N ASN A 50 12.68 -1.52 11.34
CA ASN A 50 11.24 -1.75 11.51
C ASN A 50 10.50 -0.47 11.92
N TYR A 51 11.04 0.25 12.91
CA TYR A 51 10.46 1.49 13.40
C TYR A 51 10.31 2.53 12.27
N LEU A 52 11.39 2.75 11.51
CA LEU A 52 11.39 3.73 10.44
C LEU A 52 10.48 3.30 9.27
N PHE A 53 10.49 2.01 8.92
CA PHE A 53 9.64 1.44 7.88
C PHE A 53 8.16 1.67 8.19
N LEU A 54 7.74 1.35 9.43
CA LEU A 54 6.37 1.60 9.89
C LEU A 54 6.04 3.10 9.96
N ARG A 55 6.98 3.94 10.40
CA ARG A 55 6.79 5.39 10.50
C ARG A 55 6.53 6.01 9.12
N ILE A 56 7.31 5.65 8.10
CA ILE A 56 7.16 6.18 6.74
C ILE A 56 5.84 5.70 6.12
N ILE A 57 5.51 4.42 6.21
CA ILE A 57 4.22 3.91 5.73
C ILE A 57 3.07 4.64 6.42
N ARG A 58 3.15 4.81 7.75
CA ARG A 58 2.12 5.51 8.51
C ARG A 58 1.91 6.94 8.02
N ARG A 59 2.99 7.68 7.73
CA ARG A 59 2.93 9.04 7.19
C ARG A 59 2.29 9.06 5.80
N ASN A 60 2.74 8.18 4.92
CA ASN A 60 2.34 8.18 3.51
C ASN A 60 0.91 7.68 3.26
N HIS A 61 0.32 6.95 4.22
CA HIS A 61 -1.02 6.36 4.08
C HIS A 61 -2.11 7.08 4.89
N ARG A 62 -1.82 8.23 5.51
CA ARG A 62 -2.87 9.07 6.12
C ARG A 62 -3.85 9.60 5.09
N LYS A 63 -3.34 9.97 3.92
CA LYS A 63 -4.14 10.38 2.77
C LYS A 63 -3.98 9.35 1.68
N MET A 64 -5.09 8.77 1.24
CA MET A 64 -5.07 7.70 0.25
C MET A 64 -5.87 8.08 -0.98
N LYS A 65 -5.31 7.78 -2.15
CA LYS A 65 -6.03 7.85 -3.42
C LYS A 65 -6.27 6.45 -3.93
N ILE A 66 -7.53 6.06 -4.09
CA ILE A 66 -7.94 4.76 -4.63
C ILE A 66 -8.64 5.01 -5.95
N GLU A 67 -8.08 4.52 -7.05
CA GLU A 67 -8.61 4.80 -8.38
C GLU A 67 -8.57 3.60 -9.32
N PHE A 68 -9.56 3.57 -10.21
CA PHE A 68 -9.56 2.68 -11.35
C PHE A 68 -9.14 3.43 -12.62
N ILE A 69 -8.10 2.91 -13.29
CA ILE A 69 -7.59 3.45 -14.55
C ILE A 69 -7.80 2.43 -15.65
N GLY A 70 -8.64 2.77 -16.63
CA GLY A 70 -8.98 1.90 -17.75
C GLY A 70 -10.41 2.08 -18.26
N LYS A 71 -10.77 1.25 -19.23
CA LYS A 71 -12.15 1.05 -19.68
C LYS A 71 -12.94 0.32 -18.58
N ALA A 72 -14.23 0.61 -18.47
CA ALA A 72 -15.09 -0.05 -17.50
C ALA A 72 -15.17 -1.57 -17.76
N GLU A 73 -15.18 -2.34 -16.70
CA GLU A 73 -15.26 -3.80 -16.70
C GLU A 73 -16.74 -4.18 -16.86
N ARG A 74 -17.15 -4.50 -18.09
CA ARG A 74 -18.54 -4.88 -18.39
C ARG A 74 -18.77 -6.39 -18.33
N CYS A 75 -17.69 -7.16 -18.43
CA CYS A 75 -17.70 -8.62 -18.36
C CYS A 75 -16.34 -9.15 -17.87
N GLU A 76 -16.30 -10.43 -17.50
CA GLU A 76 -15.10 -11.11 -16.98
C GLU A 76 -13.86 -10.95 -17.89
N LYS A 77 -14.05 -11.01 -19.22
CA LYS A 77 -12.94 -10.84 -20.19
C LYS A 77 -12.28 -9.46 -20.13
N THR A 78 -12.96 -8.46 -19.60
CA THR A 78 -12.45 -7.10 -19.42
C THR A 78 -12.02 -6.80 -17.99
N ALA A 79 -12.25 -7.74 -17.06
CA ALA A 79 -11.92 -7.57 -15.66
C ALA A 79 -10.41 -7.55 -15.47
N LYS A 80 -9.91 -6.45 -14.92
CA LYS A 80 -8.53 -6.33 -14.47
C LYS A 80 -8.40 -6.98 -13.11
N ASP A 81 -7.27 -7.61 -12.87
CA ASP A 81 -6.92 -8.17 -11.56
C ASP A 81 -6.33 -7.11 -10.61
N TRP A 82 -6.43 -5.82 -10.93
CA TRP A 82 -5.77 -4.74 -10.17
C TRP A 82 -6.55 -3.42 -10.16
N ILE A 83 -6.23 -2.58 -9.17
CA ILE A 83 -6.61 -1.15 -9.09
C ILE A 83 -5.38 -0.31 -8.73
N PHE A 84 -5.51 1.02 -8.73
CA PHE A 84 -4.46 1.91 -8.24
C PHE A 84 -4.74 2.39 -6.81
N ILE A 85 -3.75 2.27 -5.94
CA ILE A 85 -3.75 2.84 -4.59
C ILE A 85 -2.48 3.69 -4.47
N ASN A 86 -2.62 4.98 -4.17
CA ASN A 86 -1.51 5.95 -4.11
C ASN A 86 -0.60 5.88 -5.34
N TYR A 87 -1.21 5.88 -6.54
CA TYR A 87 -0.52 5.79 -7.84
C TYR A 87 0.17 4.44 -8.10
N ARG A 88 -0.04 3.43 -7.25
CA ARG A 88 0.57 2.10 -7.40
C ARG A 88 -0.46 1.06 -7.82
N LYS A 89 -0.07 0.23 -8.78
CA LYS A 89 -0.88 -0.88 -9.29
C LYS A 89 -0.87 -2.01 -8.26
N ILE A 90 -2.01 -2.26 -7.62
CA ILE A 90 -2.19 -3.26 -6.56
C ILE A 90 -3.17 -4.33 -7.05
N LYS A 91 -2.80 -5.61 -6.91
CA LYS A 91 -3.68 -6.74 -7.26
C LYS A 91 -4.90 -6.76 -6.34
N LYS A 92 -6.09 -6.97 -6.90
CA LYS A 92 -7.37 -7.07 -6.19
C LYS A 92 -7.29 -8.10 -5.06
N SER A 93 -6.63 -9.24 -5.31
CA SER A 93 -6.49 -10.34 -4.34
C SER A 93 -5.72 -9.99 -3.06
N ILE A 94 -4.80 -9.01 -3.11
CA ILE A 94 -3.99 -8.65 -1.94
C ILE A 94 -4.56 -7.48 -1.13
N ILE A 95 -5.58 -6.78 -1.65
CA ILE A 95 -6.15 -5.58 -1.02
C ILE A 95 -6.62 -5.84 0.42
N PRO A 96 -7.36 -6.92 0.74
CA PRO A 96 -7.80 -7.15 2.12
C PRO A 96 -6.61 -7.27 3.09
N GLY A 97 -5.62 -8.08 2.73
CA GLY A 97 -4.39 -8.25 3.52
C GLY A 97 -3.60 -6.95 3.65
N TYR A 98 -3.50 -6.17 2.57
CA TYR A 98 -2.83 -4.89 2.56
C TYR A 98 -3.49 -3.86 3.49
N PHE A 99 -4.82 -3.74 3.43
CA PHE A 99 -5.56 -2.82 4.30
C PHE A 99 -5.52 -3.24 5.76
N ASN A 100 -5.72 -4.51 6.04
CA ASN A 100 -5.62 -5.05 7.39
C ASN A 100 -4.21 -4.82 7.98
N PHE A 101 -3.16 -4.95 7.17
CA PHE A 101 -1.79 -4.62 7.56
C PHE A 101 -1.63 -3.13 7.90
N LEU A 102 -2.10 -2.22 7.04
CA LEU A 102 -2.05 -0.77 7.30
C LEU A 102 -2.78 -0.40 8.61
N ASN A 103 -3.92 -1.03 8.87
CA ASN A 103 -4.71 -0.77 10.05
C ASN A 103 -4.11 -1.39 11.32
N LYS A 104 -3.95 -2.72 11.36
CA LYS A 104 -3.60 -3.44 12.59
C LYS A 104 -2.12 -3.44 12.92
N VAL A 105 -1.25 -3.53 11.90
CA VAL A 105 0.21 -3.63 12.12
C VAL A 105 0.85 -2.26 12.10
N VAL A 106 0.50 -1.43 11.11
CA VAL A 106 1.07 -0.09 10.99
C VAL A 106 0.36 0.90 11.91
N GLY A 107 -0.93 0.71 12.19
CA GLY A 107 -1.71 1.66 13.00
C GLY A 107 -1.94 2.97 12.24
N VAL A 108 -2.23 2.89 10.94
CA VAL A 108 -2.57 4.08 10.13
C VAL A 108 -3.88 4.66 10.62
N LYS A 109 -3.85 5.91 11.07
CA LYS A 109 -5.06 6.73 11.26
C LYS A 109 -5.35 7.43 9.95
N VAL A 110 -6.24 6.86 9.15
CA VAL A 110 -6.64 7.45 7.87
C VAL A 110 -7.35 8.79 8.13
N GLU A 111 -6.92 9.82 7.42
CA GLU A 111 -7.43 11.19 7.52
C GLU A 111 -8.31 11.51 6.30
N GLU A 112 -7.93 11.04 5.10
CA GLU A 112 -8.63 11.32 3.85
C GLU A 112 -8.53 10.14 2.87
N ILE A 113 -9.65 9.81 2.21
CA ILE A 113 -9.68 8.89 1.08
C ILE A 113 -10.29 9.58 -0.12
N ILE A 114 -9.53 9.68 -1.20
CA ILE A 114 -9.95 10.20 -2.50
C ILE A 114 -10.22 9.00 -3.41
N THR A 115 -11.47 8.82 -3.80
CA THR A 115 -11.88 7.76 -4.73
C THR A 115 -12.07 8.31 -6.14
N LYS A 116 -11.57 7.62 -7.18
CA LYS A 116 -11.82 8.00 -8.59
C LYS A 116 -12.18 6.79 -9.45
N ASN A 117 -13.25 6.91 -10.23
CA ASN A 117 -13.74 5.87 -11.14
C ASN A 117 -14.02 4.49 -10.49
N LEU A 118 -14.29 4.43 -9.18
CA LEU A 118 -14.55 3.15 -8.50
C LEU A 118 -15.88 2.48 -8.89
N TRP A 119 -16.68 3.11 -9.75
CA TRP A 119 -17.85 2.52 -10.40
C TRP A 119 -17.53 1.75 -11.69
N LYS A 120 -16.29 1.87 -12.21
CA LYS A 120 -15.83 1.21 -13.44
C LYS A 120 -15.40 -0.25 -13.28
N PRO A 121 -14.83 -0.70 -12.14
CA PRO A 121 -14.63 -2.12 -11.89
C PRO A 121 -15.95 -2.90 -11.89
N GLU A 122 -15.85 -4.22 -11.93
CA GLU A 122 -16.97 -5.12 -11.69
C GLU A 122 -17.76 -4.73 -10.43
N GLU A 123 -19.09 -4.75 -10.52
CA GLU A 123 -19.97 -4.25 -9.45
C GLU A 123 -19.77 -4.98 -8.12
N MET A 124 -19.62 -6.31 -8.15
CA MET A 124 -19.34 -7.10 -6.94
C MET A 124 -18.02 -6.68 -6.29
N PHE A 125 -16.98 -6.47 -7.09
CA PHE A 125 -15.71 -5.97 -6.57
C PHE A 125 -15.84 -4.54 -6.01
N ALA A 126 -16.56 -3.64 -6.68
CA ALA A 126 -16.76 -2.27 -6.21
C ALA A 126 -17.50 -2.21 -4.87
N ARG A 127 -18.52 -3.05 -4.69
CA ARG A 127 -19.24 -3.22 -3.41
C ARG A 127 -18.32 -3.79 -2.33
N ASN A 128 -17.63 -4.89 -2.61
CA ASN A 128 -16.70 -5.49 -1.65
C ASN A 128 -15.56 -4.54 -1.25
N LEU A 129 -15.05 -3.74 -2.20
CA LEU A 129 -14.00 -2.75 -1.93
C LEU A 129 -14.49 -1.68 -0.95
N HIS A 130 -15.73 -1.22 -1.05
CA HIS A 130 -16.30 -0.29 -0.08
C HIS A 130 -16.32 -0.88 1.33
N ASP A 131 -16.72 -2.14 1.46
CA ASP A 131 -16.82 -2.80 2.77
C ASP A 131 -15.44 -3.03 3.37
N ILE A 132 -14.48 -3.50 2.57
CA ILE A 132 -13.08 -3.72 2.96
C ILE A 132 -12.37 -2.40 3.34
N ILE A 133 -12.69 -1.27 2.69
CA ILE A 133 -12.19 0.05 3.12
C ILE A 133 -12.70 0.35 4.54
N ASN A 134 -13.97 0.10 4.82
CA ASN A 134 -14.56 0.41 6.11
C ASN A 134 -14.10 -0.55 7.21
N SER A 135 -14.04 -1.85 6.96
CA SER A 135 -13.69 -2.87 7.95
C SER A 135 -12.18 -2.96 8.17
N ASP A 136 -11.41 -3.03 7.09
CA ASP A 136 -10.02 -3.48 7.15
C ASP A 136 -9.05 -2.31 7.12
N LEU A 137 -9.34 -1.24 6.36
CA LEU A 137 -8.47 -0.07 6.28
C LEU A 137 -8.73 0.94 7.41
N ILE A 138 -10.00 1.30 7.62
CA ILE A 138 -10.39 2.27 8.64
C ILE A 138 -10.65 1.57 9.97
N GLY A 139 -11.51 0.54 9.96
CA GLY A 139 -11.93 -0.20 11.14
C GLY A 139 -12.38 0.71 12.29
N ARG A 140 -11.90 0.41 13.50
CA ARG A 140 -12.13 1.22 14.72
C ARG A 140 -11.13 2.36 14.89
N ASN A 141 -10.11 2.47 14.03
CA ASN A 141 -9.03 3.46 14.12
C ASN A 141 -9.38 4.81 13.47
N ARG A 142 -10.65 5.21 13.57
CA ARG A 142 -11.16 6.45 12.98
C ARG A 142 -10.57 7.67 13.70
N LYS A 143 -9.82 8.50 12.96
CA LYS A 143 -9.85 9.95 13.17
C LYS A 143 -11.02 10.50 12.34
N TYR A 144 -11.55 11.68 12.67
CA TYR A 144 -12.57 12.37 11.85
C TYR A 144 -12.17 12.28 10.36
N THR A 145 -12.90 11.48 9.58
CA THR A 145 -12.59 11.16 8.19
C THR A 145 -13.58 11.89 7.29
N GLY A 146 -13.10 12.89 6.54
CA GLY A 146 -13.83 13.42 5.40
C GLY A 146 -13.65 12.48 4.22
N VAL A 147 -14.68 11.71 3.87
CA VAL A 147 -14.67 10.93 2.62
C VAL A 147 -15.11 11.85 1.49
N THR A 148 -14.15 12.41 0.74
CA THR A 148 -14.45 13.29 -0.39
C THR A 148 -14.58 12.48 -1.67
N ARG A 149 -15.82 12.24 -2.13
CA ARG A 149 -16.08 11.75 -3.49
C ARG A 149 -15.86 12.89 -4.49
N ARG A 150 -14.79 12.84 -5.28
CA ARG A 150 -14.72 13.63 -6.52
C ARG A 150 -15.36 12.82 -7.65
N LEU A 151 -16.66 13.04 -7.86
CA LEU A 151 -17.41 12.44 -8.95
C LEU A 151 -16.85 12.94 -10.28
N GLY A 152 -16.17 12.09 -11.03
CA GLY A 152 -16.07 12.26 -12.47
C GLY A 152 -17.46 12.08 -13.05
N ARG A 153 -17.97 13.09 -13.79
CA ARG A 153 -19.32 13.13 -14.40
C ARG A 153 -19.76 11.74 -14.89
N GLN A 154 -20.92 11.28 -14.45
CA GLN A 154 -21.64 10.19 -15.11
C GLN A 154 -21.92 10.61 -16.56
N PRO A 155 -21.67 9.76 -17.58
CA PRO A 155 -22.27 9.97 -18.87
C PRO A 155 -23.80 9.86 -18.72
N PRO A 156 -24.59 10.68 -19.43
CA PRO A 156 -26.04 10.66 -19.33
C PRO A 156 -26.55 9.26 -19.67
N GLN A 157 -27.50 8.76 -18.87
CA GLN A 157 -28.27 7.59 -19.23
C GLN A 157 -29.06 7.93 -20.48
N SER A 158 -28.78 7.25 -21.59
CA SER A 158 -29.63 7.30 -22.76
C SER A 158 -30.98 6.70 -22.38
N LEU A 159 -31.99 7.56 -22.22
CA LEU A 159 -33.38 7.16 -22.20
C LEU A 159 -33.69 6.54 -23.57
N SER A 160 -34.02 5.25 -23.56
CA SER A 160 -34.65 4.54 -24.67
C SER A 160 -36.08 5.03 -24.87
#